data_AF-A0A967W7Z2-F1
#
_entry.id   AF-A0A967W7Z2-F1
#
_cell.length_a   1.000
_cell.length_b   1.000
_cell.length_c   1.000
_cell.angle_alpha   90.00
_cell.angle_beta   90.00
_cell.angle_gamma   90.00
#
_symmetry.space_group_name_H-M   'P 1'
#
loop_
_entity.id
_entity.type
_entity.pdbx_description
1 polymer ?
#
loop_
_entity_poly.entity_id
_entity_poly.type
_entity_poly.pdbx_seq_one_letter_code
_entity_poly.pdbx_strand_id
1 'polypeptide(L)'
;MTKKHVFVFGLNEFNRNKLKTIRHADRYEFHSLLDIDEIKDARQYAFQELLDKAEHTLRVFGGPVDAIVNFWDFPASVIQPILCRRRGLPAPSLQSVVRTTNKYWSRIEQQKVIPGHVPRFALFHPWDEKALSKIDLAYPFWIKPVQSYSGYLGFRVNSAQNFQRHVRVIRDNIARYAEPFAELLRYLELPAELGFLDGSYCIAEEIISGKQCTVEGFVHGGEVQTYGIIDSYRFPNKVSFSRYEYPSRLHRSVQRRIEEISIAVMGHMGFDQSAFNIEYFYDRRRDRLQLLE
;
A
#
# COMPACT_ATOMS: atom_id res chain seq x y z
N MET A 1 33.40 -11.84 -13.14
CA MET A 1 31.98 -11.88 -13.52
C MET A 1 31.52 -10.45 -13.74
N THR A 2 30.75 -10.17 -14.80
CA THR A 2 30.12 -8.86 -14.98
C THR A 2 29.10 -8.62 -13.86
N LYS A 3 29.10 -7.42 -13.27
CA LYS A 3 28.12 -7.07 -12.24
C LYS A 3 26.73 -6.96 -12.84
N LYS A 4 25.71 -7.27 -12.03
CA LYS A 4 24.31 -7.07 -12.35
C LYS A 4 23.89 -5.65 -11.98
N HIS A 5 23.27 -4.93 -12.90
CA HIS A 5 22.89 -3.52 -12.72
C HIS A 5 21.46 -3.42 -12.19
N VAL A 6 21.32 -2.93 -10.96
CA VAL A 6 20.06 -2.84 -10.22
C VAL A 6 19.69 -1.36 -10.05
N PHE A 7 18.54 -0.98 -10.59
CA PHE A 7 18.02 0.38 -10.49
C PHE A 7 17.06 0.49 -9.31
N VAL A 8 17.24 1.53 -8.51
CA VAL A 8 16.56 1.68 -7.22
C VAL A 8 15.89 3.05 -7.15
N PHE A 9 14.59 3.09 -6.88
CA PHE A 9 13.86 4.34 -6.64
C PHE A 9 14.33 4.99 -5.33
N GLY A 10 14.66 6.29 -5.36
CA GLY A 10 15.05 7.06 -4.19
C GLY A 10 16.29 6.49 -3.47
N LEU A 11 17.30 6.07 -4.23
CA LEU A 11 18.52 5.50 -3.65
C LEU A 11 19.37 6.58 -2.98
N ASN A 12 19.36 6.61 -1.66
CA ASN A 12 20.26 7.43 -0.85
C ASN A 12 21.38 6.58 -0.21
N GLU A 13 22.29 7.21 0.51
CA GLU A 13 23.41 6.54 1.16
C GLU A 13 22.96 5.51 2.21
N PHE A 14 21.92 5.82 2.99
CA PHE A 14 21.37 4.90 3.98
C PHE A 14 20.88 3.59 3.32
N ASN A 15 20.07 3.70 2.27
CA ASN A 15 19.56 2.57 1.50
C ASN A 15 20.70 1.81 0.82
N ARG A 16 21.68 2.52 0.25
CA ARG A 16 22.88 1.91 -0.35
C ARG A 16 23.67 1.09 0.66
N ASN A 17 23.84 1.59 1.88
CA ASN A 17 24.55 0.87 2.93
C ASN A 17 23.80 -0.40 3.35
N LYS A 18 22.46 -0.39 3.39
CA LYS A 18 21.65 -1.60 3.60
C LYS A 18 21.76 -2.59 2.44
N LEU A 19 21.69 -2.12 1.19
CA LEU A 19 21.86 -2.98 0.02
C LEU A 19 23.23 -3.65 -0.05
N LYS A 20 24.29 -2.99 0.46
CA LYS A 20 25.64 -3.59 0.57
C LYS A 20 25.74 -4.73 1.59
N THR A 21 24.77 -4.91 2.48
CA THR A 21 24.78 -6.01 3.46
C THR A 21 24.10 -7.28 2.94
N ILE A 22 23.50 -7.25 1.74
CA ILE A 22 22.83 -8.44 1.19
C ILE A 22 23.87 -9.48 0.75
N ARG A 23 23.44 -10.74 0.73
CA ARG A 23 24.28 -11.84 0.24
C ARG A 23 24.70 -11.56 -1.21
N HIS A 24 25.99 -11.72 -1.49
CA HIS A 24 26.58 -11.47 -2.81
C HIS A 24 26.51 -10.02 -3.30
N ALA A 25 26.48 -9.03 -2.40
CA ALA A 25 26.48 -7.61 -2.74
C ALA A 25 27.58 -7.20 -3.74
N ASP A 26 28.73 -7.90 -3.73
CA ASP A 26 29.86 -7.72 -4.65
C ASP A 26 29.49 -7.98 -6.13
N ARG A 27 28.41 -8.72 -6.39
CA ARG A 27 27.90 -9.05 -7.73
C ARG A 27 26.92 -8.03 -8.30
N TYR A 28 26.52 -7.03 -7.50
CA TYR A 28 25.52 -6.04 -7.90
C TYR A 28 26.14 -4.64 -7.99
N GLU A 29 25.57 -3.82 -8.87
CA GLU A 29 25.83 -2.40 -8.95
C GLU A 29 24.50 -1.65 -8.85
N PHE A 30 24.37 -0.79 -7.82
CA PHE A 30 23.13 -0.10 -7.50
C PHE A 30 23.12 1.34 -8.03
N HIS A 31 22.15 1.62 -8.90
CA HIS A 31 21.93 2.90 -9.57
C HIS A 31 20.69 3.58 -9.00
N SER A 32 20.72 4.91 -8.84
CA SER A 32 19.50 5.67 -8.54
C SER A 32 18.68 5.79 -9.81
N LEU A 33 17.38 5.55 -9.73
CA LEU A 33 16.47 5.68 -10.88
C LEU A 33 15.74 7.04 -10.90
N LEU A 34 15.21 7.43 -9.75
CA LEU A 34 14.55 8.71 -9.48
C LEU A 34 14.97 9.17 -8.09
N ASP A 35 14.99 10.48 -7.88
CA ASP A 35 15.40 11.05 -6.60
C ASP A 35 14.28 10.94 -5.56
N ILE A 36 14.66 10.78 -4.28
CA ILE A 36 13.71 10.62 -3.18
C ILE A 36 12.77 11.82 -3.05
N ASP A 37 13.26 13.02 -3.31
CA ASP A 37 12.50 14.26 -3.23
C ASP A 37 11.39 14.33 -4.29
N GLU A 38 11.54 13.61 -5.40
CA GLU A 38 10.57 13.56 -6.50
C GLU A 38 9.44 12.55 -6.25
N ILE A 39 9.74 11.46 -5.55
CA ILE A 39 8.83 10.31 -5.39
C ILE A 39 8.21 10.21 -3.99
N LYS A 40 8.78 10.86 -2.99
CA LYS A 40 8.28 10.82 -1.61
C LYS A 40 7.91 12.22 -1.12
N ASP A 41 8.87 13.14 -1.15
CA ASP A 41 8.75 14.44 -0.49
C ASP A 41 8.14 15.53 -1.40
N ALA A 42 7.76 15.17 -2.64
CA ALA A 42 7.11 16.06 -3.58
C ALA A 42 5.73 16.53 -3.11
N ARG A 43 5.45 17.84 -3.30
CA ARG A 43 4.16 18.45 -2.97
C ARG A 43 3.02 17.90 -3.84
N GLN A 44 3.32 17.62 -5.10
CA GLN A 44 2.45 16.99 -6.10
C GLN A 44 3.29 16.02 -6.92
N TYR A 45 2.67 14.96 -7.44
CA TYR A 45 3.34 13.98 -8.28
C TYR A 45 2.94 14.19 -9.73
N ALA A 46 3.88 14.58 -10.59
CA ALA A 46 3.69 14.59 -12.04
C ALA A 46 3.91 13.18 -12.59
N PHE A 47 2.88 12.33 -12.52
CA PHE A 47 3.03 10.88 -12.74
C PHE A 47 3.64 10.56 -14.10
N GLN A 48 3.12 11.14 -15.19
CA GLN A 48 3.66 10.90 -16.53
C GLN A 48 5.12 11.36 -16.66
N GLU A 49 5.47 12.54 -16.13
CA GLU A 49 6.84 13.06 -16.18
C GLU A 49 7.83 12.17 -15.42
N LEU A 50 7.43 11.66 -14.24
CA LEU A 50 8.24 10.73 -13.46
C LEU A 50 8.46 9.40 -14.20
N LEU A 51 7.40 8.87 -14.84
CA LEU A 51 7.50 7.67 -15.64
C LEU A 51 8.42 7.88 -16.86
N ASP A 52 8.26 8.98 -17.59
CA ASP A 52 9.06 9.32 -18.76
C ASP A 52 10.53 9.56 -18.38
N LYS A 53 10.80 10.24 -17.26
CA LYS A 53 12.14 10.44 -16.72
C LYS A 53 12.79 9.11 -16.36
N ALA A 54 12.10 8.24 -15.63
CA ALA A 54 12.62 6.92 -15.27
C ALA A 54 12.90 6.06 -16.52
N GLU A 55 12.01 6.08 -17.51
CA GLU A 55 12.20 5.36 -18.77
C GLU A 55 13.39 5.91 -19.56
N HIS A 56 13.56 7.23 -19.60
CA HIS A 56 14.71 7.88 -20.22
C HIS A 56 16.02 7.45 -19.56
N THR A 57 16.11 7.53 -18.22
CA THR A 57 17.29 7.10 -17.44
C THR A 57 17.68 5.66 -17.78
N LEU A 58 16.72 4.74 -17.81
CA LEU A 58 16.97 3.33 -18.13
C LEU A 58 17.34 3.11 -19.61
N ARG A 59 16.88 3.96 -20.53
CA ARG A 59 17.16 3.85 -21.97
C ARG A 59 18.56 4.35 -22.33
N VAL A 60 19.01 5.43 -21.69
CA VAL A 60 20.34 6.01 -21.95
C VAL A 60 21.45 5.32 -21.15
N PHE A 61 21.10 4.43 -20.22
CA PHE A 61 22.05 3.59 -19.54
C PHE A 61 22.72 2.65 -20.54
N GLY A 62 24.00 2.89 -20.86
CA GLY A 62 24.78 2.15 -21.85
C GLY A 62 25.11 0.69 -21.50
N GLY A 63 24.37 0.08 -20.57
CA GLY A 63 24.54 -1.28 -20.09
C GLY A 63 23.19 -2.00 -19.89
N PRO A 64 23.21 -3.26 -19.42
CA PRO A 64 21.98 -4.00 -19.16
C PRO A 64 21.24 -3.42 -17.96
N VAL A 65 19.91 -3.46 -17.98
CA VAL A 65 19.06 -3.20 -16.81
C VAL A 65 18.60 -4.55 -16.28
N ASP A 66 19.27 -5.07 -15.25
CA ASP A 66 19.02 -6.44 -14.75
C ASP A 66 17.88 -6.51 -13.73
N ALA A 67 17.61 -5.43 -13.00
CA ALA A 67 16.50 -5.34 -12.06
C ALA A 67 16.09 -3.89 -11.77
N ILE A 68 14.83 -3.70 -11.38
CA ILE A 68 14.29 -2.44 -10.87
C ILE A 68 13.60 -2.73 -9.54
N VAL A 69 14.07 -2.12 -8.46
CA VAL A 69 13.56 -2.33 -7.10
C VAL A 69 13.08 -1.03 -6.47
N ASN A 70 12.08 -1.14 -5.60
CA ASN A 70 11.42 -0.01 -4.98
C ASN A 70 11.22 -0.25 -3.48
N PHE A 71 11.41 0.81 -2.69
CA PHE A 71 11.16 0.84 -1.25
C PHE A 71 9.96 1.70 -0.86
N TRP A 72 9.45 2.49 -1.80
CA TRP A 72 8.58 3.62 -1.51
C TRP A 72 7.15 3.35 -1.96
N ASP A 73 6.20 4.01 -1.31
CA ASP A 73 4.80 3.99 -1.71
C ASP A 73 4.59 4.70 -3.06
N PHE A 74 3.33 5.03 -3.35
CA PHE A 74 2.95 5.80 -4.52
C PHE A 74 3.78 7.10 -4.65
N PRO A 75 4.26 7.46 -5.86
CA PRO A 75 4.00 6.81 -7.15
C PRO A 75 5.01 5.72 -7.53
N ALA A 76 6.11 5.55 -6.81
CA ALA A 76 7.18 4.62 -7.18
C ALA A 76 6.68 3.17 -7.24
N SER A 77 5.79 2.79 -6.32
CA SER A 77 5.18 1.45 -6.27
C SER A 77 4.39 1.07 -7.52
N VAL A 78 3.87 2.04 -8.28
CA VAL A 78 3.09 1.80 -9.51
C VAL A 78 3.91 2.08 -10.78
N ILE A 79 4.95 2.91 -10.72
CA ILE A 79 5.89 3.11 -11.84
C ILE A 79 6.75 1.85 -12.03
N GLN A 80 7.25 1.25 -10.95
CA GLN A 80 8.09 0.06 -10.98
C GLN A 80 7.50 -1.10 -11.82
N PRO A 81 6.24 -1.54 -11.60
CA PRO A 81 5.68 -2.65 -12.37
C PRO A 81 5.43 -2.30 -13.85
N ILE A 82 5.16 -1.03 -14.18
CA ILE A 82 5.05 -0.57 -15.57
C ILE A 82 6.41 -0.72 -16.28
N LEU A 83 7.48 -0.23 -15.67
CA LEU A 83 8.83 -0.31 -16.24
C LEU A 83 9.32 -1.75 -16.36
N CYS A 84 9.03 -2.59 -15.36
CA CYS A 84 9.43 -4.00 -15.39
C CYS A 84 8.69 -4.77 -16.50
N ARG A 85 7.38 -4.56 -16.64
CA ARG A 85 6.60 -5.20 -17.72
C ARG A 85 7.13 -4.84 -19.10
N ARG A 86 7.45 -3.56 -19.34
CA ARG A 86 8.03 -3.10 -20.63
C ARG A 86 9.39 -3.72 -20.95
N ARG A 87 10.11 -4.21 -19.94
CA ARG A 87 11.46 -4.77 -20.06
C ARG A 87 11.52 -6.29 -19.87
N GLY A 88 10.38 -6.95 -19.64
CA GLY A 88 10.34 -8.39 -19.32
C GLY A 88 11.04 -8.74 -18.01
N LEU A 89 11.11 -7.81 -17.06
CA LEU A 89 11.72 -8.03 -15.75
C LEU A 89 10.69 -8.58 -14.75
N PRO A 90 11.10 -9.44 -13.80
CA PRO A 90 10.24 -9.92 -12.72
C PRO A 90 9.75 -8.77 -11.82
N ALA A 91 8.43 -8.67 -11.62
CA ALA A 91 7.77 -7.71 -10.76
C ALA A 91 6.31 -8.13 -10.52
N PRO A 92 5.64 -7.62 -9.48
CA PRO A 92 4.19 -7.76 -9.36
C PRO A 92 3.49 -7.12 -10.55
N SER A 93 2.31 -7.62 -10.92
CA SER A 93 1.51 -6.95 -11.94
C SER A 93 1.02 -5.60 -11.41
N LEU A 94 0.94 -4.58 -12.29
CA LEU A 94 0.42 -3.27 -11.89
C LEU A 94 -0.98 -3.39 -11.27
N GLN A 95 -1.82 -4.27 -11.84
CA GLN A 95 -3.16 -4.52 -11.33
C GLN A 95 -3.13 -5.09 -9.90
N SER A 96 -2.25 -6.05 -9.60
CA SER A 96 -2.12 -6.60 -8.24
C SER A 96 -1.65 -5.54 -7.24
N VAL A 97 -0.70 -4.68 -7.61
CA VAL A 97 -0.23 -3.58 -6.74
C VAL A 97 -1.35 -2.60 -6.45
N VAL A 98 -2.11 -2.19 -7.47
CA VAL A 98 -3.19 -1.22 -7.28
C VAL A 98 -4.36 -1.83 -6.54
N ARG A 99 -4.66 -3.11 -6.77
CA ARG A 99 -5.67 -3.86 -6.01
C ARG A 99 -5.34 -3.94 -4.53
N THR A 100 -4.09 -4.19 -4.16
CA THR A 100 -3.70 -4.28 -2.74
C THR A 100 -3.60 -2.91 -2.06
N THR A 101 -3.16 -1.88 -2.78
CA THR A 101 -2.93 -0.53 -2.21
C THR A 101 -4.14 0.41 -2.27
N ASN A 102 -5.07 0.20 -3.22
CA ASN A 102 -6.33 0.94 -3.25
C ASN A 102 -7.24 0.41 -2.16
N LYS A 103 -7.57 1.25 -1.18
CA LYS A 103 -8.25 0.82 0.06
C LYS A 103 -9.63 0.23 -0.19
N TYR A 104 -10.36 0.72 -1.19
CA TYR A 104 -11.69 0.19 -1.50
C TYR A 104 -11.61 -1.12 -2.29
N TRP A 105 -10.76 -1.17 -3.32
CA TRP A 105 -10.57 -2.39 -4.10
C TRP A 105 -10.06 -3.53 -3.20
N SER A 106 -9.06 -3.24 -2.36
CA SER A 106 -8.50 -4.19 -1.39
C SER A 106 -9.58 -4.74 -0.46
N ARG A 107 -10.51 -3.90 0.02
CA ARG A 107 -11.62 -4.34 0.88
C ARG A 107 -12.63 -5.24 0.19
N ILE A 108 -13.01 -4.93 -1.05
CA ILE A 108 -13.90 -5.79 -1.84
C ILE A 108 -13.28 -7.18 -2.01
N GLU A 109 -11.99 -7.25 -2.37
CA GLU A 109 -11.30 -8.51 -2.61
C GLU A 109 -11.07 -9.28 -1.31
N GLN A 110 -10.72 -8.60 -0.22
CA GLN A 110 -10.64 -9.22 1.11
C GLN A 110 -12.00 -9.79 1.53
N GLN A 111 -13.11 -9.09 1.31
CA GLN A 111 -14.44 -9.56 1.71
C GLN A 111 -14.85 -10.84 0.97
N LYS A 112 -14.35 -11.07 -0.25
CA LYS A 112 -14.59 -12.31 -1.02
C LYS A 112 -13.97 -13.54 -0.35
N VAL A 113 -12.86 -13.40 0.37
CA VAL A 113 -12.08 -14.54 0.91
C VAL A 113 -12.02 -14.61 2.43
N ILE A 114 -12.13 -13.49 3.14
CA ILE A 114 -12.00 -13.40 4.60
C ILE A 114 -13.13 -12.53 5.22
N PRO A 115 -14.42 -12.73 4.87
CA PRO A 115 -15.51 -11.80 5.23
C PRO A 115 -15.66 -11.54 6.74
N GLY A 116 -15.28 -12.48 7.61
CA GLY A 116 -15.30 -12.29 9.07
C GLY A 116 -14.17 -11.42 9.63
N HIS A 117 -13.19 -11.07 8.82
CA HIS A 117 -11.97 -10.36 9.21
C HIS A 117 -11.86 -8.94 8.61
N VAL A 118 -12.89 -8.50 7.90
CA VAL A 118 -12.94 -7.19 7.23
C VAL A 118 -13.92 -6.27 7.99
N PRO A 119 -13.51 -5.05 8.37
CA PRO A 119 -14.44 -4.09 8.96
C PRO A 119 -15.53 -3.70 7.97
N ARG A 120 -16.70 -3.26 8.46
CA ARG A 120 -17.71 -2.66 7.57
C ARG A 120 -17.13 -1.42 6.90
N PHE A 121 -17.42 -1.22 5.62
CA PHE A 121 -16.97 -0.07 4.86
C PHE A 121 -18.03 0.43 3.89
N ALA A 122 -17.90 1.68 3.47
CA ALA A 122 -18.72 2.31 2.44
C ALA A 122 -17.86 3.22 1.56
N LEU A 123 -18.13 3.23 0.26
CA LEU A 123 -17.52 4.16 -0.67
C LEU A 123 -18.36 5.43 -0.77
N PHE A 124 -17.72 6.59 -0.86
CA PHE A 124 -18.40 7.84 -1.15
C PHE A 124 -17.53 8.78 -1.98
N HIS A 125 -18.18 9.66 -2.74
CA HIS A 125 -17.51 10.75 -3.43
C HIS A 125 -17.56 12.00 -2.54
N PRO A 126 -16.44 12.70 -2.28
CA PRO A 126 -16.45 13.83 -1.35
C PRO A 126 -17.29 15.01 -1.84
N TRP A 127 -17.60 15.14 -3.14
CA TRP A 127 -18.53 16.14 -3.67
C TRP A 127 -20.00 15.70 -3.71
N ASP A 128 -20.33 14.47 -3.30
CA ASP A 128 -21.72 14.06 -3.11
C ASP A 128 -22.26 14.65 -1.80
N GLU A 129 -23.09 15.69 -1.90
CA GLU A 129 -23.71 16.35 -0.74
C GLU A 129 -24.60 15.41 0.10
N LYS A 130 -25.03 14.27 -0.47
CA LYS A 130 -25.79 13.22 0.23
C LYS A 130 -24.91 12.04 0.67
N ALA A 131 -23.58 12.14 0.56
CA ALA A 131 -22.66 11.05 0.91
C ALA A 131 -22.93 10.49 2.31
N LEU A 132 -23.07 11.36 3.31
CA LEU A 132 -23.23 10.92 4.70
C LEU A 132 -24.49 10.09 4.93
N SER A 133 -25.60 10.41 4.26
CA SER A 133 -26.85 9.65 4.43
C SER A 133 -26.80 8.28 3.74
N LYS A 134 -25.80 8.02 2.90
CA LYS A 134 -25.57 6.73 2.23
C LYS A 134 -24.54 5.87 2.98
N ILE A 135 -23.82 6.43 3.95
CA ILE A 135 -22.86 5.69 4.77
C ILE A 135 -23.61 5.04 5.93
N ASP A 136 -23.83 3.74 5.84
CA ASP A 136 -24.36 2.94 6.94
C ASP A 136 -23.22 2.51 7.87
N LEU A 137 -22.73 3.43 8.70
CA LEU A 137 -21.75 3.16 9.76
C LEU A 137 -22.10 3.94 11.02
N ALA A 138 -22.05 3.28 12.17
CA ALA A 138 -22.20 3.97 13.45
C ALA A 138 -21.00 4.88 13.74
N TYR A 139 -21.24 6.02 14.38
CA TYR A 139 -20.15 6.82 14.92
C TYR A 139 -19.49 6.09 16.11
N PRO A 140 -18.17 6.22 16.28
CA PRO A 140 -17.22 6.84 15.35
C PRO A 140 -16.82 5.90 14.19
N PHE A 141 -16.45 6.48 13.05
CA PHE A 141 -15.84 5.76 11.91
C PHE A 141 -14.66 6.54 11.32
N TRP A 142 -13.82 5.91 10.50
CA TRP A 142 -12.74 6.57 9.76
C TRP A 142 -13.21 6.96 8.36
N ILE A 143 -12.73 8.08 7.83
CA ILE A 143 -12.75 8.38 6.39
C ILE A 143 -11.34 8.64 5.88
N LYS A 144 -11.05 8.23 4.65
CA LYS A 144 -9.77 8.46 3.97
C LYS A 144 -9.91 8.33 2.45
N PRO A 145 -9.05 8.98 1.64
CA PRO A 145 -8.97 8.73 0.20
C PRO A 145 -8.70 7.25 -0.09
N VAL A 146 -9.29 6.75 -1.19
CA VAL A 146 -9.03 5.36 -1.62
C VAL A 146 -7.56 5.14 -1.99
N GLN A 147 -6.89 6.19 -2.49
CA GLN A 147 -5.46 6.21 -2.79
C GLN A 147 -4.76 7.30 -1.96
N SER A 148 -3.93 6.89 -1.01
CA SER A 148 -3.02 7.74 -0.22
C SER A 148 -2.18 6.86 0.71
N TYR A 149 -1.13 7.41 1.32
CA TYR A 149 -0.33 6.72 2.35
C TYR A 149 0.04 7.69 3.50
N SER A 150 0.75 7.19 4.52
CA SER A 150 1.18 7.99 5.70
C SER A 150 0.05 8.69 6.48
N GLY A 151 -1.16 8.12 6.47
CA GLY A 151 -2.33 8.73 7.11
C GLY A 151 -2.82 10.03 6.45
N TYR A 152 -2.33 10.36 5.25
CA TYR A 152 -2.73 11.56 4.54
C TYR A 152 -4.25 11.59 4.30
N LEU A 153 -4.89 12.65 4.78
CA LEU A 153 -6.34 12.87 4.77
C LEU A 153 -7.17 11.76 5.46
N GLY A 154 -6.57 11.03 6.40
CA GLY A 154 -7.28 10.12 7.28
C GLY A 154 -7.90 10.84 8.48
N PHE A 155 -9.22 10.74 8.65
CA PHE A 155 -9.94 11.44 9.71
C PHE A 155 -10.91 10.55 10.46
N ARG A 156 -10.93 10.67 11.80
CA ARG A 156 -11.92 10.01 12.65
C ARG A 156 -13.15 10.89 12.78
N VAL A 157 -14.27 10.39 12.30
CA VAL A 157 -15.55 11.06 12.28
C VAL A 157 -16.36 10.68 13.52
N ASN A 158 -16.72 11.67 14.33
CA ASN A 158 -17.52 11.50 15.56
C ASN A 158 -18.98 11.96 15.44
N SER A 159 -19.27 12.76 14.40
CA SER A 159 -20.57 13.38 14.21
C SER A 159 -20.73 13.85 12.76
N ALA A 160 -21.95 14.21 12.37
CA ALA A 160 -22.24 14.77 11.04
C ALA A 160 -21.47 16.08 10.79
N GLN A 161 -21.38 16.96 11.80
CA GLN A 161 -20.62 18.21 11.69
C GLN A 161 -19.13 17.94 11.48
N ASN A 162 -18.60 16.91 12.16
CA ASN A 162 -17.22 16.49 12.02
C ASN A 162 -16.93 15.93 10.62
N PHE A 163 -17.85 15.13 10.07
CA PHE A 163 -17.79 14.64 8.68
C PHE A 163 -17.70 15.80 7.69
N GLN A 164 -18.62 16.77 7.78
CA GLN A 164 -18.66 17.91 6.86
C GLN A 164 -17.39 18.76 6.90
N ARG A 165 -16.81 18.96 8.10
CA ARG A 165 -15.52 19.65 8.24
C ARG A 165 -14.39 18.89 7.54
N HIS A 166 -14.32 17.57 7.72
CA HIS A 166 -13.26 16.76 7.12
C HIS A 166 -13.40 16.64 5.61
N VAL A 167 -14.62 16.52 5.09
CA VAL A 167 -14.88 16.51 3.64
C VAL A 167 -14.38 17.79 2.97
N ARG A 168 -14.55 18.97 3.59
CA ARG A 168 -13.95 20.21 3.05
C ARG A 168 -12.44 20.13 2.95
N VAL A 169 -11.76 19.68 4.02
CA VAL A 169 -10.30 19.49 4.00
C VAL A 169 -9.88 18.49 2.92
N ILE A 170 -10.64 17.41 2.74
CA ILE A 170 -10.39 16.44 1.67
C ILE A 170 -10.50 17.11 0.30
N ARG A 171 -11.59 17.82 0.00
CA ARG A 171 -11.81 18.50 -1.28
C ARG A 171 -10.65 19.43 -1.63
N ASP A 172 -10.13 20.16 -0.65
CA ASP A 172 -9.04 21.13 -0.84
C ASP A 172 -7.67 20.48 -1.12
N ASN A 173 -7.49 19.19 -0.83
CA ASN A 173 -6.17 18.56 -0.76
C ASN A 173 -6.05 17.22 -1.50
N ILE A 174 -7.16 16.56 -1.84
CA ILE A 174 -7.16 15.20 -2.41
C ILE A 174 -6.48 15.13 -3.79
N ALA A 175 -6.47 16.24 -4.52
CA ALA A 175 -5.82 16.40 -5.83
C ALA A 175 -4.38 15.86 -5.86
N ARG A 176 -3.63 16.02 -4.76
CA ARG A 176 -2.25 15.52 -4.61
C ARG A 176 -2.08 14.04 -5.01
N TYR A 177 -3.08 13.21 -4.73
CA TYR A 177 -3.08 11.78 -5.08
C TYR A 177 -4.11 11.43 -6.14
N ALA A 178 -5.26 12.13 -6.18
CA ALA A 178 -6.31 11.85 -7.15
C ALA A 178 -5.85 12.11 -8.59
N GLU A 179 -5.19 13.23 -8.87
CA GLU A 179 -4.72 13.58 -10.21
C GLU A 179 -3.71 12.57 -10.78
N PRO A 180 -2.60 12.24 -10.09
CA PRO A 180 -1.67 11.24 -10.61
C PRO A 180 -2.26 9.83 -10.63
N PHE A 181 -3.24 9.52 -9.77
CA PHE A 181 -3.97 8.26 -9.87
C PHE A 181 -4.85 8.21 -11.11
N ALA A 182 -5.53 9.31 -11.48
CA ALA A 182 -6.30 9.39 -12.71
C ALA A 182 -5.41 9.16 -13.95
N GLU A 183 -4.19 9.68 -13.95
CA GLU A 183 -3.20 9.39 -15.00
C GLU A 183 -2.79 7.91 -15.04
N LEU A 184 -2.58 7.30 -13.86
CA LEU A 184 -2.25 5.88 -13.71
C LEU A 184 -3.36 4.98 -14.25
N LEU A 185 -4.64 5.35 -14.10
CA LEU A 185 -5.76 4.55 -14.58
C LEU A 185 -5.72 4.26 -16.08
N ARG A 186 -5.02 5.09 -16.87
CA ARG A 186 -4.78 4.85 -18.31
C ARG A 186 -3.93 3.61 -18.59
N TYR A 187 -3.22 3.10 -17.58
CA TYR A 187 -2.36 1.91 -17.64
C TYR A 187 -3.03 0.66 -17.05
N LEU A 188 -4.28 0.77 -16.61
CA LEU A 188 -5.00 -0.26 -15.88
C LEU A 188 -6.29 -0.65 -16.60
N GLU A 189 -6.57 -1.95 -16.57
CA GLU A 189 -7.90 -2.47 -16.86
C GLU A 189 -8.64 -2.66 -15.53
N LEU A 190 -9.57 -1.75 -15.24
CA LEU A 190 -10.40 -1.85 -14.05
C LEU A 190 -11.52 -2.88 -14.26
N PRO A 191 -11.84 -3.71 -13.25
CA PRO A 191 -13.08 -4.48 -13.23
C PRO A 191 -14.29 -3.55 -13.43
N ALA A 192 -15.34 -4.06 -14.08
CA ALA A 192 -16.55 -3.27 -14.35
C ALA A 192 -17.15 -2.64 -13.08
N GLU A 193 -17.10 -3.36 -11.95
CA GLU A 193 -17.57 -2.88 -10.64
C GLU A 193 -16.77 -1.69 -10.07
N LEU A 194 -15.62 -1.35 -10.65
CA LEU A 194 -14.74 -0.23 -10.26
C LEU A 194 -14.56 0.81 -11.35
N GLY A 195 -15.18 0.64 -12.53
CA GLY A 195 -14.95 1.50 -13.70
C GLY A 195 -15.34 2.97 -13.52
N PHE A 196 -16.00 3.32 -12.41
CA PHE A 196 -16.38 4.68 -12.06
C PHE A 196 -15.34 5.41 -11.17
N LEU A 197 -14.30 4.72 -10.69
CA LEU A 197 -13.27 5.31 -9.82
C LEU A 197 -12.28 6.16 -10.62
N ASP A 198 -12.06 7.41 -10.21
CA ASP A 198 -11.13 8.36 -10.83
C ASP A 198 -10.00 8.83 -9.88
N GLY A 199 -9.93 8.29 -8.67
CA GLY A 199 -8.97 8.66 -7.61
C GLY A 199 -9.50 9.65 -6.57
N SER A 200 -10.60 10.35 -6.86
CA SER A 200 -11.22 11.33 -5.96
C SER A 200 -12.12 10.71 -4.89
N TYR A 201 -12.40 9.42 -5.01
CA TYR A 201 -13.25 8.71 -4.06
C TYR A 201 -12.58 8.53 -2.69
N CYS A 202 -13.43 8.42 -1.67
CA CYS A 202 -13.03 8.14 -0.30
C CYS A 202 -13.76 6.89 0.21
N ILE A 203 -13.12 6.20 1.14
CA ILE A 203 -13.71 5.09 1.87
C ILE A 203 -14.03 5.54 3.30
N ALA A 204 -15.18 5.14 3.81
CA ALA A 204 -15.56 5.19 5.21
C ALA A 204 -15.46 3.79 5.82
N GLU A 205 -14.88 3.64 7.01
CA GLU A 205 -14.63 2.33 7.64
C GLU A 205 -14.95 2.30 9.13
N GLU A 206 -15.51 1.18 9.60
CA GLU A 206 -15.67 0.87 11.02
C GLU A 206 -14.31 0.91 11.74
N ILE A 207 -14.30 1.40 12.99
CA ILE A 207 -13.08 1.39 13.79
C ILE A 207 -12.80 -0.03 14.30
N ILE A 208 -11.66 -0.57 13.88
CA ILE A 208 -11.06 -1.76 14.48
C ILE A 208 -10.08 -1.38 15.58
N SER A 209 -9.92 -2.26 16.57
CA SER A 209 -9.04 -2.04 17.71
C SER A 209 -8.58 -3.37 18.31
N GLY A 210 -7.51 -3.32 19.11
CA GLY A 210 -6.89 -4.51 19.69
C GLY A 210 -5.39 -4.33 19.82
N LYS A 211 -4.68 -5.43 20.04
CA LYS A 211 -3.23 -5.46 19.84
C LYS A 211 -2.94 -5.39 18.35
N GLN A 212 -2.12 -4.43 17.93
CA GLN A 212 -1.71 -4.33 16.53
C GLN A 212 -0.47 -5.17 16.29
N CYS A 213 -0.44 -5.85 15.15
CA CYS A 213 0.72 -6.58 14.66
C CYS A 213 0.78 -6.52 13.14
N THR A 214 1.97 -6.72 12.60
CA THR A 214 2.23 -6.79 11.16
C THR A 214 2.82 -8.15 10.84
N VAL A 215 2.28 -8.85 9.86
CA VAL A 215 2.91 -10.04 9.28
C VAL A 215 3.68 -9.65 8.04
N GLU A 216 4.88 -10.17 7.91
CA GLU A 216 5.76 -9.96 6.76
C GLU A 216 5.92 -11.26 5.98
N GLY A 217 5.94 -11.13 4.66
CA GLY A 217 6.02 -12.25 3.75
C GLY A 217 6.49 -11.86 2.36
N PHE A 218 6.49 -12.83 1.46
CA PHE A 218 6.70 -12.61 0.03
C PHE A 218 5.83 -13.57 -0.79
N VAL A 219 5.59 -13.20 -2.04
CA VAL A 219 5.04 -14.11 -3.04
C VAL A 219 6.08 -14.30 -4.13
N HIS A 220 6.39 -15.55 -4.45
CA HIS A 220 7.33 -15.89 -5.52
C HIS A 220 6.85 -17.12 -6.28
N GLY A 221 6.68 -16.98 -7.59
CA GLY A 221 6.15 -18.07 -8.42
C GLY A 221 4.72 -18.46 -8.03
N GLY A 222 3.95 -17.50 -7.49
CA GLY A 222 2.60 -17.74 -6.97
C GLY A 222 2.56 -18.41 -5.60
N GLU A 223 3.70 -18.76 -4.99
CA GLU A 223 3.74 -19.31 -3.64
C GLU A 223 3.84 -18.19 -2.60
N VAL A 224 2.84 -18.12 -1.72
CA VAL A 224 2.81 -17.16 -0.61
C VAL A 224 3.53 -17.74 0.61
N GLN A 225 4.50 -17.00 1.14
CA GLN A 225 5.26 -17.39 2.33
C GLN A 225 5.28 -16.23 3.33
N THR A 226 4.99 -16.52 4.60
CA THR A 226 5.15 -15.58 5.72
C THR A 226 6.40 -15.94 6.51
N TYR A 227 7.21 -14.96 6.92
CA TYR A 227 8.46 -15.21 7.64
C TYR A 227 8.57 -14.52 9.00
N GLY A 228 7.64 -13.61 9.33
CA GLY A 228 7.67 -12.93 10.62
C GLY A 228 6.36 -12.27 10.98
N ILE A 229 6.07 -12.23 12.28
CA ILE A 229 5.00 -11.39 12.84
C ILE A 229 5.65 -10.46 13.86
N ILE A 230 5.37 -9.17 13.73
CA ILE A 230 5.95 -8.08 14.49
C ILE A 230 4.83 -7.40 15.27
N ASP A 231 4.97 -7.29 16.59
CA ASP A 231 4.01 -6.55 17.41
C ASP A 231 4.28 -5.04 17.31
N SER A 232 3.23 -4.26 17.10
CA SER A 232 3.28 -2.81 16.96
C SER A 232 2.72 -2.14 18.20
N TYR A 233 3.59 -1.47 18.96
CA TYR A 233 3.20 -0.77 20.18
C TYR A 233 3.06 0.72 19.91
N ARG A 234 1.99 1.33 20.42
CA ARG A 234 1.71 2.75 20.25
C ARG A 234 1.98 3.54 21.53
N PHE A 235 2.32 4.82 21.37
CA PHE A 235 2.28 5.78 22.47
C PHE A 235 0.83 6.01 22.96
N PRO A 236 0.63 6.60 24.15
CA PRO A 236 -0.70 6.92 24.67
C PRO A 236 -1.56 7.79 23.73
N ASN A 237 -0.94 8.52 22.80
CA ASN A 237 -1.64 9.30 21.77
C ASN A 237 -2.38 8.44 20.72
N LYS A 238 -2.15 7.11 20.72
CA LYS A 238 -2.75 6.08 19.83
C LYS A 238 -2.51 6.26 18.34
N VAL A 239 -1.70 7.21 17.92
CA VAL A 239 -1.40 7.52 16.50
C VAL A 239 0.07 7.36 16.14
N SER A 240 0.96 7.32 17.14
CA SER A 240 2.40 7.14 16.92
C SER A 240 2.88 5.81 17.47
N PHE A 241 3.76 5.12 16.75
CA PHE A 241 4.42 3.91 17.22
C PHE A 241 5.55 4.25 18.19
N SER A 242 5.62 3.53 19.30
CA SER A 242 6.71 3.61 20.28
C SER A 242 7.81 2.61 20.00
N ARG A 243 7.46 1.39 19.56
CA ARG A 243 8.41 0.37 19.11
C ARG A 243 7.73 -0.73 18.30
N TYR A 244 8.55 -1.45 17.56
CA TYR A 244 8.26 -2.73 16.95
C TYR A 244 8.95 -3.84 17.75
N GLU A 245 8.31 -4.99 17.92
CA GLU A 245 8.83 -6.11 18.71
C GLU A 245 8.74 -7.40 17.89
N TYR A 246 9.89 -8.03 17.62
CA TYR A 246 10.01 -9.28 16.88
C TYR A 246 10.83 -10.29 17.71
N PRO A 247 10.40 -11.56 17.83
CA PRO A 247 9.16 -12.13 17.30
C PRO A 247 7.93 -11.71 18.13
N SER A 248 6.73 -11.78 17.52
CA SER A 248 5.46 -11.47 18.17
C SER A 248 5.22 -12.29 19.44
N ARG A 249 4.64 -11.64 20.45
CA ARG A 249 4.19 -12.23 21.73
C ARG A 249 2.73 -12.65 21.70
N LEU A 250 2.05 -12.58 20.56
CA LEU A 250 0.71 -13.13 20.40
C LEU A 250 0.73 -14.65 20.62
N HIS A 251 -0.38 -15.22 21.07
CA HIS A 251 -0.49 -16.67 21.24
C HIS A 251 -0.30 -17.38 19.89
N ARG A 252 0.35 -18.55 19.86
CA ARG A 252 0.67 -19.26 18.60
C ARG A 252 -0.56 -19.60 17.75
N SER A 253 -1.72 -19.81 18.37
CA SER A 253 -2.98 -20.01 17.63
C SER A 253 -3.43 -18.74 16.88
N VAL A 254 -3.18 -17.56 17.43
CA VAL A 254 -3.50 -16.28 16.78
C VAL A 254 -2.51 -16.01 15.65
N GLN A 255 -1.22 -16.27 15.88
CA GLN A 255 -0.18 -16.18 14.84
C GLN A 255 -0.54 -17.06 13.62
N ARG A 256 -0.96 -18.31 13.85
CA ARG A 256 -1.40 -19.21 12.79
C ARG A 256 -2.61 -18.67 12.01
N ARG A 257 -3.61 -18.11 12.70
CA ARG A 257 -4.77 -17.47 12.03
C ARG A 257 -4.33 -16.28 11.16
N ILE A 258 -3.38 -15.47 11.63
CA ILE A 258 -2.81 -14.36 10.85
C ILE A 258 -2.14 -14.88 9.58
N GLU A 259 -1.30 -15.91 9.71
CA GLU A 259 -0.61 -16.57 8.59
C GLU A 259 -1.61 -17.13 7.57
N GLU A 260 -2.60 -17.91 8.02
CA GLU A 260 -3.64 -18.52 7.16
C GLU A 260 -4.45 -17.46 6.39
N ILE A 261 -4.89 -16.39 7.08
CA ILE A 261 -5.62 -15.28 6.45
C ILE A 261 -4.74 -14.54 5.44
N SER A 262 -3.46 -14.32 5.77
CA SER A 262 -2.52 -13.64 4.88
C SER A 262 -2.24 -14.42 3.61
N ILE A 263 -2.06 -15.75 3.74
CA ILE A 263 -1.89 -16.65 2.60
C ILE A 263 -3.12 -16.60 1.70
N ALA A 264 -4.32 -16.68 2.27
CA ALA A 264 -5.57 -16.62 1.52
C ALA A 264 -5.74 -15.28 0.78
N VAL A 265 -5.49 -14.16 1.45
CA VAL A 265 -5.60 -12.82 0.85
C VAL A 265 -4.58 -12.63 -0.26
N MET A 266 -3.29 -12.87 -0.01
CA MET A 266 -2.26 -12.62 -1.02
C MET A 266 -2.38 -13.54 -2.23
N GLY A 267 -2.78 -14.80 -2.02
CA GLY A 267 -3.08 -15.73 -3.10
C GLY A 267 -4.27 -15.26 -3.96
N HIS A 268 -5.30 -14.68 -3.35
CA HIS A 268 -6.46 -14.13 -4.06
C HIS A 268 -6.15 -12.86 -4.86
N MET A 269 -5.28 -11.99 -4.33
CA MET A 269 -4.95 -10.71 -4.95
C MET A 269 -4.15 -10.83 -6.26
N GLY A 270 -3.58 -12.01 -6.55
CA GLY A 270 -2.73 -12.23 -7.72
C GLY A 270 -1.40 -11.47 -7.66
N PHE A 271 -0.92 -11.18 -6.46
CA PHE A 271 0.37 -10.55 -6.20
C PHE A 271 1.50 -11.58 -6.35
N ASP A 272 2.61 -11.23 -7.01
CA ASP A 272 3.76 -12.14 -7.19
C ASP A 272 5.07 -11.34 -7.33
N GLN A 273 6.22 -12.00 -7.21
CA GLN A 273 7.55 -11.41 -7.38
C GLN A 273 7.85 -10.21 -6.47
N SER A 274 7.27 -10.18 -5.26
CA SER A 274 7.52 -9.10 -4.29
C SER A 274 7.28 -9.56 -2.86
N ALA A 275 7.96 -8.87 -1.94
CA ALA A 275 7.62 -8.89 -0.52
C ALA A 275 6.29 -8.15 -0.28
N PHE A 276 5.62 -8.50 0.81
CA PHE A 276 4.44 -7.82 1.32
C PHE A 276 4.50 -7.71 2.85
N ASN A 277 3.73 -6.78 3.39
CA ASN A 277 3.34 -6.79 4.78
C ASN A 277 1.83 -6.58 4.88
N ILE A 278 1.20 -7.11 5.94
CA ILE A 278 -0.22 -6.92 6.23
C ILE A 278 -0.37 -6.59 7.71
N GLU A 279 -1.11 -5.53 8.00
CA GLU A 279 -1.39 -5.10 9.37
C GLU A 279 -2.70 -5.70 9.89
N TYR A 280 -2.71 -6.06 11.17
CA TYR A 280 -3.87 -6.64 11.86
C TYR A 280 -4.10 -5.99 13.21
N PHE A 281 -5.36 -6.06 13.67
CA PHE A 281 -5.74 -5.87 15.06
C PHE A 281 -6.36 -7.13 15.65
N TYR A 282 -5.87 -7.54 16.82
CA TYR A 282 -6.43 -8.64 17.59
C TYR A 282 -7.05 -8.16 18.92
N ASP A 283 -8.37 -8.27 19.03
CA ASP A 283 -9.11 -8.07 20.29
C ASP A 283 -9.17 -9.38 21.08
N ARG A 284 -8.30 -9.49 22.09
CA ARG A 284 -8.24 -10.66 22.98
C ARG A 284 -9.55 -10.92 23.74
N ARG A 285 -10.33 -9.88 24.08
CA ARG A 285 -11.55 -10.05 24.89
C ARG A 285 -12.67 -10.71 24.08
N ARG A 286 -12.70 -10.47 22.78
CA ARG A 286 -13.73 -10.98 21.86
C ARG A 286 -13.22 -12.08 20.94
N ASP A 287 -11.94 -12.44 21.05
CA ASP A 287 -11.21 -13.29 20.11
C ASP A 287 -11.40 -12.89 18.63
N ARG A 288 -11.47 -11.58 18.37
CA ARG A 288 -11.72 -11.01 17.04
C ARG A 288 -10.40 -10.54 16.43
N LEU A 289 -10.06 -11.09 15.27
CA LEU A 289 -8.94 -10.67 14.43
C LEU A 289 -9.51 -9.89 13.23
N GLN A 290 -8.94 -8.72 12.94
CA GLN A 290 -9.35 -7.88 11.80
C GLN A 290 -8.12 -7.44 11.02
N LEU A 291 -8.21 -7.51 9.69
CA LEU A 291 -7.20 -7.02 8.77
C LEU A 291 -7.36 -5.50 8.62
N LEU A 292 -6.26 -4.76 8.83
CA LEU A 292 -6.20 -3.30 8.68
C LEU A 292 -5.85 -2.91 7.24
N GLU A 293 -4.65 -3.22 6.76
CA GLU A 293 -4.22 -2.92 5.38
C GLU A 293 -3.10 -3.85 4.93
#